data_AF-A0A819R0M2-F1
#
_entry.id   AF-A0A819R0M2-F1
#
_cell.length_a   1.000
_cell.length_b   1.000
_cell.length_c   1.000
_cell.angle_alpha   90.00
_cell.angle_beta   90.00
_cell.angle_gamma   90.00
#
_symmetry.space_group_name_H-M   'P 1'
#
loop_
_entity.id
_entity.type
_entity.pdbx_description
1 polymer ?
#
loop_
_entity_poly.entity_id
_entity_poly.type
_entity_poly.pdbx_seq_one_letter_code
_entity_poly.pdbx_strand_id
1 'polypeptide(L)' 'HSMFRLIYRSMSSLPTYETLKLSQPKPHVTLVELNRPTKLNAMNKQLFE' A
#
# COMPACT_ATOMS: atom_id res chain seq x y z
N HIS A 1 4.32 21.10 12.02
CA HIS A 1 4.42 20.05 11.00
C HIS A 1 3.86 18.75 11.57
N SER A 2 2.95 18.08 10.85
CA SER A 2 2.49 16.69 11.11
C SER A 2 1.47 16.42 12.24
N MET A 3 0.25 16.95 12.11
CA MET A 3 -0.96 16.37 12.76
C MET A 3 -1.89 15.66 11.75
N PHE A 4 -1.69 15.88 10.44
CA PHE A 4 -2.52 15.32 9.37
C PHE A 4 -2.28 13.84 9.05
N ARG A 5 -1.17 13.25 9.52
CA ARG A 5 -0.79 11.86 9.16
C ARG A 5 -1.50 10.79 9.98
N LEU A 6 -2.05 11.13 11.14
CA LEU A 6 -2.67 10.18 12.09
C LEU A 6 -4.15 9.92 11.79
N ILE A 7 -4.84 10.86 11.13
CA ILE A 7 -6.30 10.80 10.90
C ILE A 7 -6.65 9.99 9.65
N TYR A 8 -5.70 9.80 8.71
CA TYR A 8 -5.93 9.06 7.47
C TYR A 8 -5.74 7.55 7.59
N ARG A 9 -5.67 7.00 8.81
CA ARG A 9 -5.93 5.57 9.04
C ARG A 9 -7.44 5.33 9.06
N SER A 10 -8.13 5.94 8.10
CA SER A 10 -9.47 5.53 7.68
C SER A 10 -9.40 4.03 7.44
N MET A 11 -10.36 3.29 7.96
CA MET A 11 -10.52 1.86 7.73
C MET A 11 -10.59 1.61 6.23
N SER A 12 -9.43 1.44 5.60
CA SER A 12 -9.34 1.06 4.21
C SER A 12 -9.88 -0.36 4.12
N SER A 13 -10.99 -0.53 3.41
CA SER A 13 -11.53 -1.86 3.07
C SER A 13 -10.62 -2.65 2.13
N LEU A 14 -9.44 -2.08 1.80
CA LEU A 14 -8.47 -2.71 0.93
C LEU A 14 -7.74 -3.82 1.69
N PRO A 15 -7.53 -4.99 1.05
CA PRO A 15 -6.75 -6.05 1.64
C PRO A 15 -5.32 -5.58 1.94
N THR A 16 -4.71 -6.19 2.95
CA THR A 16 -3.30 -5.95 3.29
C THR A 16 -2.43 -7.03 2.66
N TYR A 17 -1.35 -6.62 2.01
CA TYR A 17 -0.34 -7.50 1.43
C TYR A 17 1.03 -7.15 2.03
N GLU A 18 1.90 -8.14 2.16
CA GLU A 18 3.27 -7.90 2.63
C GLU A 18 4.08 -7.13 1.58
N THR A 19 3.92 -7.49 0.31
CA THR A 19 4.75 -7.01 -0.81
C THR A 19 4.16 -5.81 -1.55
N LEU A 20 2.90 -5.46 -1.28
CA LEU A 20 2.16 -4.38 -1.96
C LEU A 20 1.57 -3.41 -0.95
N LYS A 21 1.52 -2.13 -1.33
CA LYS A 21 0.80 -1.07 -0.62
C LYS A 21 -0.34 -0.59 -1.50
N LEU A 22 -1.55 -0.65 -0.95
CA LEU A 22 -2.75 -0.16 -1.62
C LEU A 22 -3.17 1.20 -1.08
N SER A 23 -3.64 2.06 -1.97
CA SER A 23 -4.31 3.32 -1.60
C SER A 23 -5.36 3.70 -2.64
N GLN A 24 -6.28 4.59 -2.29
CA GLN A 24 -7.33 5.10 -3.19
C GLN A 24 -7.25 6.62 -3.29
N PRO A 25 -6.46 7.18 -4.22
CA PRO A 25 -6.30 8.63 -4.34
C PRO A 25 -7.55 9.33 -4.89
N LYS A 26 -8.45 8.59 -5.57
CA LYS A 26 -9.71 9.08 -6.14
C LYS A 26 -10.79 8.00 -6.00
N PRO A 27 -12.09 8.38 -6.00
CA PRO A 27 -13.18 7.40 -6.04
C PRO A 27 -12.98 6.42 -7.20
N HIS A 28 -13.15 5.13 -6.91
CA HIS A 28 -13.01 4.02 -7.87
C HIS A 28 -11.63 3.88 -8.53
N VAL A 29 -10.58 4.53 -8.02
CA VAL A 29 -9.20 4.37 -8.49
C VAL A 29 -8.37 3.75 -7.38
N THR A 30 -7.82 2.56 -7.62
CA THR A 30 -6.90 1.88 -6.71
C THR A 30 -5.47 2.03 -7.21
N LEU A 31 -4.63 2.67 -6.41
CA LEU A 31 -3.19 2.73 -6.61
C LEU A 31 -2.53 1.53 -5.92
N VAL A 32 -1.71 0.80 -6.69
CA VAL A 32 -0.94 -0.35 -6.22
C VAL A 32 0.55 0.00 -6.30
N GLU A 33 1.22 0.05 -5.16
CA GLU A 33 2.65 0.35 -5.06
C GLU A 33 3.42 -0.89 -4.59
N LEU A 34 4.62 -1.14 -5.15
CA LEU A 34 5.53 -2.15 -4.62
C LEU A 34 6.07 -1.70 -3.26
N ASN A 35 5.97 -2.57 -2.25
CA ASN A 35 6.28 -2.27 -0.85
C ASN A 35 7.45 -3.13 -0.34
N ARG A 36 8.53 -3.27 -1.12
CA ARG A 36 9.75 -3.96 -0.69
C ARG A 36 10.99 -3.07 -0.84
N PRO A 37 11.04 -1.90 -0.18
CA PRO A 37 12.10 -0.91 -0.39
C PRO A 37 13.50 -1.43 -0.02
N THR A 38 13.60 -2.25 1.04
CA THR A 38 14.87 -2.88 1.47
C THR A 38 15.39 -3.93 0.49
N LYS A 39 14.55 -4.39 -0.44
CA LYS A 39 14.89 -5.35 -1.50
C LYS A 39 14.82 -4.70 -2.89
N LEU A 40 14.81 -3.37 -2.97
CA LEU A 40 14.68 -2.61 -4.21
C LEU A 40 13.49 -3.08 -5.07
N ASN A 41 12.41 -3.50 -4.42
CA ASN A 41 11.23 -4.05 -5.08
C ASN A 41 11.47 -5.27 -5.98
N ALA A 42 12.54 -6.05 -5.72
CA ALA A 42 12.73 -7.35 -6.33
C ALA A 42 11.47 -8.20 -6.18
N MET A 43 11.12 -8.97 -7.21
CA MET A 43 9.95 -9.85 -7.19
C MET A 43 10.31 -11.18 -6.50
N ASN A 44 9.46 -11.65 -5.58
CA ASN A 44 9.58 -12.98 -4.96
C ASN A 44 8.30 -13.79 -5.21
N LYS A 45 8.32 -15.07 -4.83
CA LYS A 45 7.18 -15.98 -4.97
C LYS A 45 5.90 -15.41 -4.35
N GLN A 46 6.01 -14.83 -3.15
CA GLN A 46 4.90 -14.22 -2.43
C GLN A 46 4.21 -13.04 -3.15
N LEU A 47 4.85 -12.42 -4.14
CA LEU A 47 4.17 -11.41 -4.98
C LEU A 47 3.10 -12.06 -5.88
N PHE A 48 3.26 -13.35 -6.20
CA PHE A 48 2.45 -14.09 -7.15
C PHE A 48 1.55 -15.15 -6.50
N GLU A 49 1.61 -15.28 -5.17
CA GLU A 49 0.80 -16.20 -4.34
C GLU A 49 -0.29 -15.40 -3.60
#